data_AF-X1UDR2-F1
#
_entry.id   AF-X1UDR2-F1
#
_cell.length_a   1.000
_cell.length_b   1.000
_cell.length_c   1.000
_cell.angle_alpha   90.00
_cell.angle_beta   90.00
_cell.angle_gamma   90.00
#
_symmetry.space_group_name_H-M   'P 1'
#
loop_
_entity.id
_entity.type
_entity.pdbx_description
1 polymer ?
#
loop_
_entity_poly.entity_id
_entity_poly.type
_entity_poly.pdbx_seq_one_letter_code
_entity_poly.pdbx_strand_id
1 'polypeptide(L)'
;EGFKIGVPREFFGEGTSDAVKKQVWSGIHKLEELGAVYEETSLPTLEHSLATYYIVAMSEASSNLARYDGLRYGYRVDKDEGNWATVYSQNRRTGFGAEVRRRIILGTYALSAGYYNKYYLKALKVRTLIRRNFEEAFKKYDVLIGPTMPFPPFKIGEKIKDLLALYMSDVDTVSANLAGLPAISVPCGFTNGLPIGMQIMAPPLREDLTLQAAYAFEQNTPYKNRKPTVN
;
A
#
# COMPACT_ATOMS: atom_id res chain seq x y z
N GLU A 1 8.47 -23.21 -15.89
CA GLU A 1 7.29 -24.06 -16.14
C GLU A 1 6.68 -24.50 -14.81
N GLY A 2 5.35 -24.51 -14.71
CA GLY A 2 4.62 -25.01 -13.54
C GLY A 2 4.41 -24.02 -12.38
N PHE A 3 4.84 -22.76 -12.53
CA PHE A 3 4.67 -21.71 -11.53
C PHE A 3 3.21 -21.26 -11.46
N LYS A 4 2.60 -21.30 -10.26
CA LYS A 4 1.17 -21.05 -10.07
C LYS A 4 0.92 -19.61 -9.63
N ILE A 5 0.18 -18.88 -10.44
CA ILE A 5 -0.19 -17.48 -10.22
C ILE A 5 -1.67 -17.42 -9.84
N GLY A 6 -1.97 -16.87 -8.66
CA GLY A 6 -3.34 -16.47 -8.32
C GLY A 6 -3.60 -15.02 -8.73
N VAL A 7 -4.76 -14.74 -9.30
CA VAL A 7 -5.16 -13.39 -9.72
C VAL A 7 -6.42 -12.99 -8.94
N PRO A 8 -6.30 -12.30 -7.79
CA PRO A 8 -7.47 -11.88 -7.01
C PRO A 8 -8.32 -10.88 -7.79
N ARG A 9 -9.59 -11.23 -8.04
CA ARG A 9 -10.52 -10.41 -8.84
C ARG A 9 -10.76 -9.04 -8.22
N GLU A 10 -10.67 -8.93 -6.89
CA GLU A 10 -10.88 -7.69 -6.16
C GLU A 10 -9.87 -6.59 -6.53
N PHE A 11 -8.63 -6.94 -6.95
CA PHE A 11 -7.67 -5.93 -7.44
C PHE A 11 -8.07 -5.30 -8.78
N PHE A 12 -8.93 -5.97 -9.54
CA PHE A 12 -9.48 -5.48 -10.81
C PHE A 12 -10.90 -4.93 -10.64
N GLY A 13 -11.31 -4.66 -9.40
CA GLY A 13 -12.64 -4.17 -9.05
C GLY A 13 -12.91 -2.72 -9.48
N GLU A 14 -13.86 -2.11 -8.78
CA GLU A 14 -14.28 -0.72 -9.00
C GLU A 14 -13.15 0.26 -8.61
N GLY A 15 -12.90 1.25 -9.47
CA GLY A 15 -11.85 2.25 -9.28
C GLY A 15 -10.53 1.96 -10.01
N THR A 16 -10.30 0.71 -10.44
CA THR A 16 -9.16 0.36 -11.32
C THR A 16 -9.46 0.77 -12.76
N SER A 17 -8.60 1.58 -13.36
CA SER A 17 -8.75 2.08 -14.73
C SER A 17 -8.53 0.98 -15.77
N ASP A 18 -9.27 1.02 -16.87
CA ASP A 18 -9.16 0.02 -17.95
C ASP A 18 -7.75 -0.04 -18.56
N ALA A 19 -7.06 1.11 -18.62
CA ALA A 19 -5.67 1.15 -19.09
C ALA A 19 -4.75 0.31 -18.19
N VAL A 20 -4.91 0.40 -16.87
CA VAL A 20 -4.16 -0.42 -15.91
C VAL A 20 -4.56 -1.89 -16.05
N LYS A 21 -5.86 -2.20 -16.04
CA LYS A 21 -6.36 -3.59 -16.18
C LYS A 21 -5.75 -4.26 -17.40
N LYS A 22 -5.81 -3.59 -18.56
CA LYS A 22 -5.29 -4.10 -19.82
C LYS A 22 -3.79 -4.42 -19.76
N GLN A 23 -2.97 -3.51 -19.21
CA GLN A 23 -1.52 -3.74 -19.15
C GLN A 23 -1.14 -4.84 -18.16
N VAL A 24 -1.80 -4.90 -17.00
CA VAL A 24 -1.53 -5.95 -16.01
C VAL A 24 -1.94 -7.32 -16.54
N TRP A 25 -3.10 -7.45 -17.17
CA TRP A 25 -3.51 -8.69 -17.84
C TRP A 25 -2.54 -9.09 -18.96
N SER A 26 -2.09 -8.15 -19.77
CA SER A 26 -1.02 -8.42 -20.75
C SER A 26 0.26 -8.93 -20.09
N GLY A 27 0.57 -8.45 -18.89
CA GLY A 27 1.71 -8.94 -18.10
C GLY A 27 1.52 -10.37 -17.59
N ILE A 28 0.31 -10.69 -17.11
CA ILE A 28 -0.07 -12.04 -16.66
C ILE A 28 0.00 -13.03 -17.82
N HIS A 29 -0.57 -12.70 -18.99
CA HIS A 29 -0.48 -13.54 -20.19
C HIS A 29 0.96 -13.74 -20.65
N LYS A 30 1.82 -12.73 -20.47
CA LYS A 30 3.25 -12.90 -20.78
C LYS A 30 3.92 -13.93 -19.87
N LEU A 31 3.55 -14.00 -18.60
CA LEU A 31 4.04 -15.05 -17.69
C LEU A 31 3.48 -16.43 -18.04
N GLU A 32 2.22 -16.49 -18.48
CA GLU A 32 1.60 -17.71 -19.01
C GLU A 32 2.36 -18.26 -20.24
N GLU A 33 2.71 -17.41 -21.20
CA GLU A 33 3.53 -17.78 -22.37
C GLU A 33 4.89 -18.38 -21.97
N LEU A 34 5.43 -18.00 -20.81
CA LEU A 34 6.69 -18.52 -20.25
C LEU A 34 6.50 -19.82 -19.45
N GLY A 35 5.29 -20.37 -19.45
CA GLY A 35 4.95 -21.65 -18.82
C GLY A 35 4.47 -21.53 -17.37
N ALA A 36 4.06 -20.35 -16.92
CA ALA A 36 3.28 -20.22 -15.68
C ALA A 36 1.81 -20.62 -15.94
N VAL A 37 1.10 -21.04 -14.90
CA VAL A 37 -0.35 -21.25 -14.94
C VAL A 37 -0.99 -20.21 -14.05
N TYR A 38 -1.97 -19.48 -14.57
CA TYR A 38 -2.76 -18.54 -13.77
C TYR A 38 -4.17 -19.06 -13.52
N GLU A 39 -4.73 -18.66 -12.39
CA GLU A 39 -6.13 -18.87 -12.05
C GLU A 39 -6.68 -17.61 -11.39
N GLU A 40 -7.85 -17.17 -11.81
CA GLU A 40 -8.58 -16.13 -11.09
C GLU A 40 -9.02 -16.66 -9.72
N THR A 41 -8.81 -15.87 -8.68
CA THR A 41 -9.17 -16.21 -7.31
C THR A 41 -9.93 -15.07 -6.63
N SER A 42 -10.31 -15.25 -5.37
CA SER A 42 -11.05 -14.25 -4.61
C SER A 42 -10.49 -14.13 -3.21
N LEU A 43 -10.22 -12.89 -2.82
CA LEU A 43 -9.81 -12.50 -1.48
C LEU A 43 -10.84 -11.49 -0.95
N PRO A 44 -11.99 -11.95 -0.43
CA PRO A 44 -13.11 -11.07 -0.07
C PRO A 44 -12.74 -10.03 0.98
N THR A 45 -11.77 -10.33 1.86
CA THR A 45 -11.31 -9.38 2.88
C THR A 45 -10.55 -8.16 2.33
N LEU A 46 -10.18 -8.13 1.04
CA LEU A 46 -9.44 -7.02 0.44
C LEU A 46 -10.18 -5.70 0.55
N GLU A 47 -11.51 -5.69 0.45
CA GLU A 47 -12.34 -4.48 0.57
C GLU A 47 -12.16 -3.76 1.93
N HIS A 48 -11.76 -4.49 2.97
CA HIS A 48 -11.54 -3.94 4.30
C HIS A 48 -10.09 -3.51 4.56
N SER A 49 -9.16 -3.78 3.63
CA SER A 49 -7.73 -3.55 3.83
C SER A 49 -7.42 -2.06 4.03
N LEU A 50 -8.01 -1.20 3.20
CA LEU A 50 -7.74 0.24 3.27
C LEU A 50 -8.15 0.85 4.60
N ALA A 51 -9.38 0.60 5.03
CA ALA A 51 -9.89 1.09 6.31
C ALA A 51 -9.10 0.53 7.50
N THR A 52 -8.77 -0.76 7.45
CA THR A 52 -7.96 -1.43 8.48
C THR A 52 -6.57 -0.80 8.58
N TYR A 53 -5.91 -0.59 7.46
CA TYR A 53 -4.59 0.03 7.39
C TYR A 53 -4.59 1.42 7.99
N TYR A 54 -5.52 2.30 7.60
CA TYR A 54 -5.53 3.67 8.12
C TYR A 54 -5.78 3.74 9.62
N ILE A 55 -6.64 2.88 10.18
CA ILE A 55 -6.83 2.83 11.64
C ILE A 55 -5.53 2.39 12.33
N VAL A 56 -4.90 1.31 11.86
CA VAL A 56 -3.68 0.77 12.48
C VAL A 56 -2.52 1.76 12.34
N ALA A 57 -2.23 2.19 11.11
CA ALA A 57 -1.11 3.08 10.81
C ALA A 57 -1.22 4.43 11.51
N MET A 58 -2.42 5.04 11.56
CA MET A 58 -2.59 6.32 12.25
C MET A 58 -2.46 6.16 13.77
N SER A 59 -3.01 5.09 14.34
CA SER A 59 -2.89 4.80 15.79
C SER A 59 -1.43 4.58 16.20
N GLU A 60 -0.68 3.81 15.43
CA GLU A 60 0.74 3.58 15.71
C GLU A 60 1.57 4.84 15.46
N ALA A 61 1.24 5.62 14.42
CA ALA A 61 1.88 6.91 14.16
C ALA A 61 1.68 7.89 15.31
N SER A 62 0.49 8.00 15.90
CA SER A 62 0.25 8.95 17.00
C SER A 62 1.14 8.66 18.22
N SER A 63 1.40 7.38 18.51
CA SER A 63 2.33 6.94 19.55
C SER A 63 3.80 7.14 19.13
N ASN A 64 4.19 6.65 17.94
CA ASN A 64 5.57 6.72 17.47
C ASN A 64 6.08 8.16 17.35
N LEU A 65 5.22 9.08 16.89
CA LEU A 65 5.55 10.50 16.72
C LEU A 65 5.46 11.30 18.03
N ALA A 66 4.99 10.72 19.15
CA ALA A 66 4.93 11.43 20.43
C ALA A 66 6.32 11.87 20.92
N ARG A 67 7.38 11.15 20.52
CA ARG A 67 8.78 11.44 20.88
C ARG A 67 9.32 12.78 20.35
N TYR A 68 8.67 13.38 19.36
CA TYR A 68 9.07 14.65 18.78
C TYR A 68 8.42 15.78 19.58
N ASP A 69 9.16 16.23 20.59
CA ASP A 69 8.78 17.25 21.56
C ASP A 69 9.71 18.49 21.53
N GLY A 70 10.85 18.39 20.83
CA GLY A 70 11.88 19.43 20.76
C GLY A 70 12.79 19.50 21.98
N LEU A 71 12.70 18.55 22.93
CA LEU A 71 13.50 18.57 24.16
C LEU A 71 14.90 17.99 23.94
N ARG A 72 14.97 16.79 23.34
CA ARG A 72 16.24 16.08 23.13
C ARG A 72 16.88 16.40 21.78
N TYR A 73 16.07 16.66 20.76
CA TYR A 73 16.52 16.85 19.38
C TYR A 73 15.40 17.47 18.53
N GLY A 74 15.78 17.95 17.35
CA GLY A 74 14.87 18.44 16.33
C GLY A 74 14.45 19.90 16.53
N TYR A 75 13.32 20.25 15.93
CA TYR A 75 12.78 21.61 15.98
C TYR A 75 12.33 21.99 17.40
N ARG A 76 12.78 23.15 17.86
CA ARG A 76 12.33 23.80 19.09
C ARG A 76 12.12 25.28 18.80
N VAL A 77 11.05 25.86 19.33
CA VAL A 77 10.83 27.31 19.30
C VAL A 77 11.89 28.02 20.16
N ASP A 78 12.51 29.08 19.62
CA ASP A 78 13.63 29.81 20.25
C ASP A 78 13.24 30.63 21.51
N LYS A 79 11.95 30.95 21.68
CA LYS A 79 11.42 31.73 22.81
C LYS A 79 10.20 31.04 23.40
N ASP A 80 10.38 30.38 24.55
CA ASP A 80 9.28 29.83 25.34
C ASP A 80 9.20 30.45 26.74
N GLU A 81 8.13 31.20 27.02
CA GLU A 81 7.76 31.61 28.39
C GLU A 81 6.63 30.73 28.96
N GLY A 82 6.22 29.70 28.20
CA GLY A 82 5.12 28.81 28.56
C GLY A 82 5.57 27.61 29.40
N ASN A 83 4.62 26.96 30.06
CA ASN A 83 4.87 25.66 30.69
C ASN A 83 5.15 24.57 29.63
N TRP A 84 5.66 23.42 30.08
CA TRP A 84 6.04 22.31 29.21
C TRP A 84 4.94 21.88 28.22
N ALA A 85 3.67 21.91 28.63
CA ALA A 85 2.54 21.49 27.79
C ALA A 85 2.32 22.48 26.63
N THR A 86 2.43 23.78 26.90
CA THR A 86 2.35 24.82 25.86
C THR A 86 3.50 24.69 24.88
N VAL A 87 4.73 24.51 25.36
CA VAL A 87 5.93 24.39 24.51
C VAL A 87 5.84 23.17 23.60
N TYR A 88 5.47 22.00 24.13
CA TYR A 88 5.31 20.79 23.33
C TYR A 88 4.21 20.93 22.28
N SER A 89 3.08 21.54 22.64
CA SER A 89 1.99 21.80 21.71
C SER A 89 2.43 22.73 20.57
N GLN A 90 3.15 23.81 20.88
CA GLN A 90 3.68 24.75 19.89
C GLN A 90 4.72 24.11 18.95
N ASN A 91 5.71 23.41 19.51
CA ASN A 91 6.73 22.71 18.74
C ASN A 91 6.10 21.73 17.75
N ARG A 92 5.12 20.94 18.20
CA ARG A 92 4.43 19.95 17.37
C ARG A 92 3.49 20.59 16.36
N ARG A 93 2.83 21.70 16.71
CA ARG A 93 1.95 22.44 15.80
C ARG A 93 2.75 23.01 14.63
N THR A 94 3.88 23.65 14.90
CA THR A 94 4.71 24.28 13.85
C THR A 94 5.56 23.27 13.10
N GLY A 95 6.13 22.28 13.80
CA GLY A 95 7.04 21.30 13.21
C GLY A 95 6.37 20.24 12.32
N PHE A 96 5.11 19.88 12.57
CA PHE A 96 4.39 18.91 11.74
C PHE A 96 3.52 19.58 10.67
N GLY A 97 3.59 19.06 9.45
CA GLY A 97 2.66 19.41 8.37
C GLY A 97 1.21 18.98 8.66
N ALA A 98 0.27 19.51 7.86
CA ALA A 98 -1.17 19.30 8.07
C ALA A 98 -1.59 17.82 8.05
N GLU A 99 -1.05 17.02 7.13
CA GLU A 99 -1.37 15.59 7.00
C GLU A 99 -0.87 14.79 8.21
N VAL A 100 0.35 15.07 8.68
CA VAL A 100 0.91 14.40 9.86
C VAL A 100 0.07 14.71 11.10
N ARG A 101 -0.32 15.98 11.30
CA ARG A 101 -1.20 16.36 12.41
C ARG A 101 -2.57 15.67 12.33
N ARG A 102 -3.16 15.57 11.13
CA ARG A 102 -4.43 14.86 10.90
C ARG A 102 -4.33 13.40 11.34
N ARG A 103 -3.28 12.69 10.95
CA ARG A 103 -3.03 11.30 11.33
C ARG A 103 -2.82 11.13 12.84
N ILE A 104 -2.06 12.03 13.47
CA ILE A 104 -1.88 12.02 14.93
C ILE A 104 -3.22 12.18 15.64
N ILE A 105 -4.06 13.15 15.23
CA ILE A 105 -5.37 13.39 15.85
C ILE A 105 -6.27 12.16 15.71
N LEU A 106 -6.39 11.59 14.51
CA LEU A 106 -7.23 10.41 14.25
C LEU A 106 -6.70 9.17 15.01
N GLY A 107 -5.38 8.98 15.06
CA GLY A 107 -4.76 7.90 15.81
C GLY A 107 -4.99 8.01 17.32
N THR A 108 -4.80 9.21 17.88
CA THR A 108 -5.09 9.47 19.31
C THR A 108 -6.57 9.23 19.62
N TYR A 109 -7.49 9.61 18.72
CA TYR A 109 -8.91 9.31 18.88
C TYR A 109 -9.19 7.80 18.84
N ALA A 110 -8.62 7.07 17.88
CA ALA A 110 -8.80 5.63 17.75
C ALA A 110 -8.27 4.84 18.96
N LEU A 111 -7.25 5.36 19.65
CA LEU A 111 -6.67 4.78 20.87
C LEU A 111 -7.33 5.26 22.17
N SER A 112 -8.22 6.26 22.11
CA SER A 112 -8.84 6.83 23.31
C SER A 112 -9.76 5.84 24.03
N ALA A 113 -9.90 6.02 25.35
CA ALA A 113 -10.77 5.19 26.19
C ALA A 113 -12.22 5.23 25.66
N GLY A 114 -12.87 4.07 25.57
CA GLY A 114 -14.21 3.91 24.99
C GLY A 114 -14.24 3.71 23.47
N TYR A 115 -13.20 4.11 22.75
CA TYR A 115 -13.08 3.97 21.29
C TYR A 115 -12.06 2.92 20.86
N TYR A 116 -11.07 2.60 21.72
CA TYR A 116 -10.05 1.57 21.47
C TYR A 116 -10.62 0.24 20.95
N ASN A 117 -11.62 -0.31 21.65
CA ASN A 117 -12.24 -1.58 21.27
C ASN A 117 -13.05 -1.49 19.97
N LYS A 118 -13.60 -0.31 19.66
CA LYS A 118 -14.44 -0.06 18.49
C LYS A 118 -13.63 0.12 17.21
N TYR A 119 -12.45 0.75 17.33
CA TYR A 119 -11.59 1.04 16.18
C TYR A 119 -10.33 0.18 16.18
N TYR A 120 -9.34 0.46 17.04
CA TYR A 120 -8.02 -0.16 16.93
C TYR A 120 -8.06 -1.68 17.13
N LEU A 121 -8.70 -2.19 18.19
CA LEU A 121 -8.81 -3.64 18.40
C LEU A 121 -9.62 -4.32 17.28
N LYS A 122 -10.67 -3.66 16.76
CA LYS A 122 -11.46 -4.17 15.64
C LYS A 122 -10.61 -4.27 14.38
N ALA A 123 -9.81 -3.26 14.08
CA ALA A 123 -8.89 -3.25 12.94
C ALA A 123 -7.85 -4.37 13.07
N LEU A 124 -7.27 -4.62 14.25
CA LEU A 124 -6.35 -5.75 14.47
C LEU A 124 -7.01 -7.12 14.24
N LYS A 125 -8.29 -7.27 14.60
CA LYS A 125 -9.06 -8.48 14.29
C LYS A 125 -9.27 -8.64 12.79
N VAL A 126 -9.62 -7.58 12.07
CA VAL A 126 -9.78 -7.61 10.60
C VAL A 126 -8.45 -7.88 9.90
N ARG A 127 -7.35 -7.28 10.36
CA ARG A 127 -5.98 -7.60 9.89
C ARG A 127 -5.68 -9.10 9.98
N THR A 128 -6.12 -9.75 11.06
CA THR A 128 -5.97 -11.21 11.22
C THR A 128 -6.77 -11.99 10.18
N LEU A 129 -7.99 -11.54 9.84
CA LEU A 129 -8.80 -12.16 8.78
C LEU A 129 -8.15 -11.99 7.41
N ILE A 130 -7.65 -10.79 7.10
CA ILE A 130 -6.91 -10.49 5.86
C ILE A 130 -5.72 -11.45 5.73
N ARG A 131 -4.90 -11.54 6.77
CA ARG A 131 -3.73 -12.43 6.77
C ARG A 131 -4.11 -13.89 6.52
N ARG A 132 -5.16 -14.40 7.19
CA ARG A 132 -5.64 -15.78 6.98
C ARG A 132 -6.09 -16.03 5.54
N ASN A 133 -6.76 -15.05 4.91
CA ASN A 133 -7.18 -15.15 3.51
C ASN A 133 -5.98 -15.30 2.57
N PHE A 134 -4.91 -14.54 2.77
CA PHE A 134 -3.66 -14.73 2.02
C PHE A 134 -3.00 -16.08 2.31
N GLU A 135 -2.93 -16.50 3.58
CA GLU A 135 -2.40 -17.81 3.97
C GLU A 135 -3.13 -18.96 3.26
N GLU A 136 -4.47 -18.89 3.15
CA GLU A 136 -5.26 -19.89 2.39
C GLU A 136 -4.98 -19.85 0.89
N ALA A 137 -4.84 -18.65 0.29
CA ALA A 137 -4.53 -18.53 -1.14
C ALA A 137 -3.14 -19.10 -1.47
N PHE A 138 -2.14 -18.85 -0.62
CA PHE A 138 -0.79 -19.37 -0.79
C PHE A 138 -0.65 -20.88 -0.58
N LYS A 139 -1.70 -21.58 -0.12
CA LYS A 139 -1.73 -23.05 -0.19
C LYS A 139 -1.90 -23.57 -1.63
N LYS A 140 -2.40 -22.73 -2.54
CA LYS A 140 -2.73 -23.08 -3.92
C LYS A 140 -1.78 -22.45 -4.93
N TYR A 141 -1.34 -21.23 -4.67
CA TYR A 141 -0.54 -20.42 -5.60
C TYR A 141 0.83 -20.09 -5.01
N ASP A 142 1.85 -20.02 -5.86
CA ASP A 142 3.20 -19.62 -5.49
C ASP A 142 3.27 -18.10 -5.28
N VAL A 143 2.56 -17.34 -6.12
CA VAL A 143 2.44 -15.88 -6.01
C VAL A 143 1.01 -15.42 -6.30
N LEU A 144 0.71 -14.21 -5.85
CA LEU A 144 -0.49 -13.48 -6.24
C LEU A 144 -0.11 -12.24 -7.05
N ILE A 145 -0.82 -11.98 -8.15
CA ILE A 145 -0.54 -10.86 -9.05
C ILE A 145 -1.76 -9.94 -9.18
N GLY A 146 -1.49 -8.64 -9.22
CA GLY A 146 -2.47 -7.60 -9.49
C GLY A 146 -1.81 -6.28 -9.90
N PRO A 147 -2.57 -5.21 -10.18
CA PRO A 147 -2.03 -3.87 -10.29
C PRO A 147 -1.29 -3.44 -9.01
N THR A 148 -0.24 -2.62 -9.18
CA THR A 148 0.37 -1.90 -8.04
C THR A 148 -0.43 -0.66 -7.66
N MET A 149 -1.02 -0.01 -8.66
CA MET A 149 -1.82 1.20 -8.51
C MET A 149 -3.06 1.07 -9.37
N PRO A 150 -4.25 1.49 -8.90
CA PRO A 150 -5.49 1.32 -9.65
C PRO A 150 -5.58 2.25 -10.87
N PHE A 151 -4.82 3.34 -10.90
CA PHE A 151 -4.80 4.32 -11.98
C PHE A 151 -3.38 4.76 -12.35
N PRO A 152 -3.18 5.34 -13.55
CA PRO A 152 -1.88 5.85 -13.97
C PRO A 152 -1.42 7.04 -13.13
N PRO A 153 -0.13 7.43 -13.22
CA PRO A 153 0.37 8.62 -12.56
C PRO A 153 -0.47 9.87 -12.88
N PHE A 154 -0.84 10.63 -11.84
CA PHE A 154 -1.66 11.84 -11.91
C PHE A 154 -0.80 13.09 -11.69
N LYS A 155 -1.32 14.28 -12.05
CA LYS A 155 -0.57 15.54 -11.97
C LYS A 155 -0.42 16.03 -10.53
N ILE A 156 0.61 16.85 -10.31
CA ILE A 156 0.83 17.53 -9.02
C ILE A 156 -0.40 18.39 -8.70
N GLY A 157 -0.92 18.24 -7.48
CA GLY A 157 -2.10 18.97 -7.00
C GLY A 157 -3.46 18.39 -7.41
N GLU A 158 -3.49 17.40 -8.31
CA GLU A 158 -4.73 16.85 -8.86
C GLU A 158 -5.59 16.17 -7.78
N LYS A 159 -4.99 15.30 -6.96
CA LYS A 159 -5.69 14.53 -5.91
C LYS A 159 -5.51 15.08 -4.49
N ILE A 160 -4.77 16.18 -4.31
CA ILE A 160 -4.50 16.74 -2.96
C ILE A 160 -5.76 17.35 -2.32
N LYS A 161 -6.75 17.73 -3.14
CA LYS A 161 -8.02 18.30 -2.66
C LYS A 161 -9.02 17.25 -2.17
N ASP A 162 -8.89 16.02 -2.65
CA ASP A 162 -9.74 14.89 -2.24
C ASP A 162 -8.87 13.81 -1.57
N LEU A 163 -8.80 13.87 -0.24
CA LEU A 163 -8.02 12.92 0.54
C LEU A 163 -8.50 11.47 0.38
N LEU A 164 -9.79 11.24 0.16
CA LEU A 164 -10.31 9.88 -0.02
C LEU A 164 -9.82 9.32 -1.35
N ALA A 165 -9.89 10.11 -2.43
CA ALA A 165 -9.33 9.72 -3.72
C ALA A 165 -7.80 9.51 -3.66
N LEU A 166 -7.09 10.25 -2.81
CA LEU A 166 -5.65 10.03 -2.59
C LEU A 166 -5.40 8.71 -1.85
N TYR A 167 -6.19 8.39 -0.82
CA TYR A 167 -6.06 7.14 -0.08
C TYR A 167 -6.39 5.91 -0.92
N MET A 168 -7.31 6.03 -1.87
CA MET A 168 -7.60 4.97 -2.84
C MET A 168 -6.39 4.61 -3.72
N SER A 169 -5.35 5.45 -3.80
CA SER A 169 -4.10 5.08 -4.50
C SER A 169 -3.46 3.83 -3.89
N ASP A 170 -3.61 3.62 -2.58
CA ASP A 170 -2.94 2.55 -1.86
C ASP A 170 -3.80 1.27 -1.75
N VAL A 171 -4.98 1.23 -2.36
CA VAL A 171 -5.97 0.15 -2.19
C VAL A 171 -5.39 -1.23 -2.47
N ASP A 172 -4.51 -1.34 -3.46
CA ASP A 172 -3.91 -2.60 -3.89
C ASP A 172 -2.65 -2.98 -3.10
N THR A 173 -2.01 -2.03 -2.39
CA THR A 173 -0.69 -2.24 -1.77
C THR A 173 -0.74 -2.48 -0.28
N VAL A 174 -1.67 -1.83 0.43
CA VAL A 174 -1.76 -1.92 1.91
C VAL A 174 -2.05 -3.33 2.42
N SER A 175 -2.66 -4.18 1.58
CA SER A 175 -2.99 -5.57 1.91
C SER A 175 -1.73 -6.39 2.21
N ALA A 176 -0.66 -6.19 1.44
CA ALA A 176 0.65 -6.83 1.65
C ALA A 176 1.26 -6.40 3.00
N ASN A 177 1.18 -5.12 3.37
CA ASN A 177 1.68 -4.64 4.66
C ASN A 177 0.91 -5.23 5.85
N LEU A 178 -0.42 -5.30 5.73
CA LEU A 178 -1.29 -5.85 6.78
C LEU A 178 -1.04 -7.34 7.00
N ALA A 179 -0.90 -8.10 5.92
CA ALA A 179 -0.60 -9.54 5.96
C ALA A 179 0.87 -9.84 6.27
N GLY A 180 1.79 -8.87 6.12
CA GLY A 180 3.21 -9.04 6.35
C GLY A 180 3.89 -9.83 5.24
N LEU A 181 3.53 -9.55 3.99
CA LEU A 181 3.97 -10.29 2.81
C LEU A 181 5.06 -9.53 2.05
N PRO A 182 6.06 -10.22 1.49
CA PRO A 182 6.92 -9.62 0.48
C PRO A 182 6.12 -9.32 -0.79
N ALA A 183 6.31 -8.12 -1.33
CA ALA A 183 5.70 -7.67 -2.58
C ALA A 183 6.72 -6.88 -3.40
N ILE A 184 6.74 -7.11 -4.72
CA ILE A 184 7.55 -6.36 -5.68
C ILE A 184 6.64 -5.73 -6.74
N SER A 185 6.96 -4.51 -7.17
CA SER A 185 6.31 -3.87 -8.31
C SER A 185 7.26 -3.83 -9.49
N VAL A 186 6.83 -4.35 -10.64
CA VAL A 186 7.58 -4.31 -11.90
C VAL A 186 6.82 -3.51 -12.96
N PRO A 187 7.50 -2.72 -13.82
CA PRO A 187 6.84 -2.04 -14.93
C PRO A 187 6.26 -3.06 -15.91
N CYS A 188 4.96 -3.03 -16.16
CA CYS A 188 4.26 -3.98 -17.04
C CYS A 188 3.59 -3.33 -18.25
N GLY A 189 3.82 -2.04 -18.46
CA GLY A 189 3.16 -1.30 -19.52
C GLY A 189 3.29 0.21 -19.39
N PHE A 190 2.75 0.90 -20.37
CA PHE A 190 2.69 2.36 -20.40
C PHE A 190 1.34 2.83 -20.93
N THR A 191 0.84 3.94 -20.41
CA THR A 191 -0.31 4.67 -20.93
C THR A 191 0.01 6.15 -21.01
N ASN A 192 -0.21 6.76 -22.18
CA ASN A 192 0.15 8.16 -22.44
C ASN A 192 1.60 8.51 -22.06
N GLY A 193 2.53 7.58 -22.27
CA GLY A 193 3.95 7.75 -21.90
C GLY A 193 4.28 7.55 -20.41
N LEU A 194 3.29 7.29 -19.56
CA LEU A 194 3.44 7.07 -18.12
C LEU A 194 3.44 5.56 -17.79
N PRO A 195 4.29 5.11 -16.84
CA PRO A 195 4.42 3.69 -16.53
C PRO A 195 3.21 3.15 -15.77
N ILE A 196 2.92 1.86 -15.98
CA ILE A 196 1.97 1.06 -15.20
C ILE A 196 2.74 -0.06 -14.49
N GLY A 197 2.45 -0.28 -13.22
CA GLY A 197 3.09 -1.31 -12.38
C GLY A 197 2.21 -2.53 -12.19
N MET A 198 2.82 -3.71 -12.29
CA MET A 198 2.28 -4.99 -11.86
C MET A 198 2.93 -5.38 -10.54
N GLN A 199 2.12 -5.67 -9.55
CA GLN A 199 2.52 -6.12 -8.23
C GLN A 199 2.52 -7.65 -8.19
N ILE A 200 3.58 -8.23 -7.61
CA ILE A 200 3.74 -9.67 -7.38
C ILE A 200 3.99 -9.87 -5.88
N MET A 201 3.10 -10.59 -5.22
CA MET A 201 3.17 -10.91 -3.79
C MET A 201 3.46 -12.39 -3.60
N ALA A 202 4.33 -12.72 -2.64
CA ALA A 202 4.66 -14.10 -2.28
C ALA A 202 4.36 -14.38 -0.80
N PRO A 203 4.40 -15.65 -0.37
CA PRO A 203 4.32 -16.01 1.04
C PRO A 203 5.44 -15.36 1.87
N PRO A 204 5.29 -15.29 3.21
CA PRO A 204 6.33 -14.77 4.08
C PRO A 204 7.68 -15.43 3.84
N LEU A 205 8.75 -14.62 3.77
CA LEU A 205 10.14 -15.06 3.58
C LEU A 205 10.39 -15.77 2.24
N ARG A 206 9.55 -15.51 1.22
CA ARG A 206 9.68 -16.04 -0.14
C ARG A 206 9.93 -14.95 -1.18
N GLU A 207 10.80 -14.01 -0.86
CA GLU A 207 11.30 -12.99 -1.79
C GLU A 207 12.00 -13.64 -3.01
N ASP A 208 12.50 -14.87 -2.88
CA ASP A 208 13.02 -15.65 -4.01
C ASP A 208 11.97 -15.82 -5.11
N LEU A 209 10.71 -16.07 -4.76
CA LEU A 209 9.62 -16.24 -5.72
C LEU A 209 9.25 -14.92 -6.40
N THR A 210 9.18 -13.82 -5.66
CA THR A 210 8.87 -12.51 -6.24
C THR A 210 9.98 -12.08 -7.21
N LEU A 211 11.25 -12.27 -6.82
CA LEU A 211 12.41 -11.95 -7.66
C LEU A 211 12.51 -12.86 -8.88
N GLN A 212 12.23 -14.16 -8.75
CA GLN A 212 12.24 -15.09 -9.88
C GLN A 212 11.17 -14.72 -10.92
N ALA A 213 9.94 -14.45 -10.47
CA ALA A 213 8.86 -14.04 -11.37
C ALA A 213 9.15 -12.68 -12.02
N ALA A 214 9.62 -11.70 -11.23
CA ALA A 214 10.00 -10.38 -11.72
C ALA A 214 11.13 -10.45 -12.75
N TYR A 215 12.17 -11.25 -12.50
CA TYR A 215 13.30 -11.41 -13.41
C TYR A 215 12.89 -12.10 -14.72
N ALA A 216 12.10 -13.19 -14.63
CA ALA A 216 11.57 -13.86 -15.81
C ALA A 216 10.72 -12.90 -16.66
N PHE A 217 9.88 -12.09 -16.03
CA PHE A 217 9.10 -11.07 -16.69
C PHE A 217 9.96 -9.99 -17.36
N GLU A 218 10.95 -9.45 -16.64
CA GLU A 218 11.84 -8.40 -17.12
C GLU A 218 12.68 -8.86 -18.33
N GLN A 219 13.23 -10.08 -18.31
CA GLN A 219 14.05 -10.57 -19.42
C GLN A 219 13.25 -10.79 -20.71
N ASN A 220 11.94 -11.01 -20.59
CA ASN A 220 11.06 -11.31 -21.70
C ASN A 220 10.14 -10.15 -22.10
N THR A 221 10.44 -8.94 -21.62
CA THR A 221 9.69 -7.72 -21.96
C THR A 221 10.63 -6.55 -22.27
N PRO A 222 10.20 -5.56 -23.09
CA PRO A 222 11.06 -4.46 -23.49
C PRO A 222 11.13 -3.31 -22.47
N TYR A 223 10.49 -3.44 -21.31
CA TYR A 223 10.29 -2.30 -20.39
C TYR A 223 11.58 -1.83 -19.72
N LYS A 224 12.58 -2.71 -19.52
CA LYS A 224 13.87 -2.37 -18.88
C LYS A 224 14.62 -1.20 -19.53
N ASN A 225 14.42 -0.99 -20.83
CA ASN A 225 15.10 0.05 -21.61
C ASN A 225 14.24 1.30 -21.84
N ARG A 226 12.97 1.29 -21.38
CA ARG A 226 12.02 2.36 -21.66
C ARG A 226 12.01 3.38 -20.52
N LYS A 227 12.33 4.63 -20.85
CA LYS A 227 12.24 5.76 -19.93
C LYS A 227 11.03 6.63 -20.27
N PRO A 228 10.32 7.19 -19.27
CA PRO A 228 9.30 8.21 -19.54
C PRO A 228 9.96 9.41 -20.21
N THR A 229 9.32 9.97 -21.24
CA THR A 229 9.69 11.27 -21.79
C THR A 229 9.26 12.35 -20.80
N VAL A 230 10.23 12.89 -20.05
CA VAL A 230 10.01 14.06 -19.19
C VAL A 230 10.22 15.29 -20.09
N ASN A 231 9.13 15.98 -20.41
CA ASN A 231 9.19 17.32 -21.01
C ASN A 231 9.36 18.37 -19.92
#